data_AF-A0A9W9NJ35-F1
#
_entry.id   AF-A0A9W9NJ35-F1
#
_cell.length_a   1.000
_cell.length_b   1.000
_cell.length_c   1.000
_cell.angle_alpha   90.00
_cell.angle_beta   90.00
_cell.angle_gamma   90.00
#
_symmetry.space_group_name_H-M   'P 1'
#
loop_
_entity.id
_entity.type
_entity.pdbx_description
1 polymer ?
#
loop_
_entity_poly.entity_id
_entity_poly.type
_entity_poly.pdbx_seq_one_letter_code
_entity_poly.pdbx_strand_id
1 'polypeptide(L)'
;MNDIPKSWNWSPDELDLDTDDIDAHIARNKERIEDGILPRLFEIRLREYEKKKAYRDQMISSEPKGLSMSVITRLTSLKDMKKILEKNGDENEQLSNVNALIKAYRERTLDWSQDGKVTYWYKGTQLCQPRDFIIEELIELNRKYNPEKKHNEGKGFWVEGIWFEVRVPGSPNGIKMEFLEDTGANTMSIYSSDLETLINGTGVPGLIPPEPRRYSRSNS
;
A
#
# COMPACT_ATOMS: atom_id res chain seq x y z
N MET A 1 -37.80 -2.69 3.42
CA MET A 1 -37.09 -1.41 3.19
C MET A 1 -38.15 -0.36 2.89
N ASN A 2 -38.94 0.09 3.88
CA ASN A 2 -40.04 1.07 3.64
C ASN A 2 -40.26 2.09 4.78
N ASP A 3 -39.43 2.13 5.81
CA ASP A 3 -39.67 2.99 6.99
C ASP A 3 -38.75 4.23 7.07
N ILE A 4 -38.20 4.68 5.95
CA ILE A 4 -37.39 5.91 5.92
C ILE A 4 -38.18 6.98 5.19
N PRO A 5 -38.60 8.08 5.86
CA PRO A 5 -39.27 9.19 5.20
C PRO A 5 -38.43 9.70 4.03
N LYS A 6 -39.02 9.81 2.83
CA LYS A 6 -38.32 10.26 1.61
C LYS A 6 -37.65 11.65 1.74
N SER A 7 -38.06 12.45 2.73
CA SER A 7 -37.51 13.78 3.03
C SER A 7 -36.25 13.75 3.90
N TRP A 8 -35.93 12.62 4.51
CA TRP A 8 -34.67 12.45 5.23
C TRP A 8 -33.57 12.17 4.22
N ASN A 9 -32.57 13.05 4.16
CA ASN A 9 -31.31 12.79 3.46
C ASN A 9 -30.47 11.79 4.29
N TRP A 10 -31.07 10.66 4.62
CA TRP A 10 -30.48 9.61 5.43
C TRP A 10 -29.60 8.76 4.53
N SER A 11 -28.31 8.75 4.85
CA SER A 11 -27.35 7.83 4.26
C SER A 11 -27.15 6.67 5.24
N PRO A 12 -27.13 5.41 4.78
CA PRO A 12 -26.61 4.35 5.61
C PRO A 12 -25.16 4.63 5.97
N ASP A 13 -24.40 5.34 5.15
CA ASP A 13 -23.01 5.66 5.45
C ASP A 13 -22.96 6.86 6.40
N GLU A 14 -22.30 6.69 7.55
CA GLU A 14 -22.09 7.76 8.56
C GLU A 14 -21.04 8.73 8.00
N LEU A 15 -21.46 9.53 7.01
CA LEU A 15 -20.59 10.42 6.22
C LEU A 15 -19.91 11.52 7.05
N ASP A 16 -20.34 11.70 8.30
CA ASP A 16 -19.75 12.61 9.28
C ASP A 16 -18.59 11.99 10.08
N LEU A 17 -18.40 10.67 10.01
CA LEU A 17 -17.33 9.97 10.70
C LEU A 17 -16.16 9.69 9.75
N ASP A 18 -14.95 9.90 10.26
CA ASP A 18 -13.75 9.38 9.62
C ASP A 18 -13.82 7.85 9.63
N THR A 19 -13.70 7.24 8.45
CA THR A 19 -13.77 5.79 8.25
C THR A 19 -12.74 5.02 9.09
N ASP A 20 -11.63 5.67 9.43
CA ASP A 20 -10.54 5.07 10.21
C ASP A 20 -10.70 5.27 11.73
N ASP A 21 -11.66 6.09 12.17
CA ASP A 21 -12.00 6.23 13.60
C ASP A 21 -12.90 5.08 14.07
N ILE A 22 -12.26 3.94 14.29
CA ILE A 22 -12.90 2.70 14.74
C ILE A 22 -13.70 2.92 16.04
N ASP A 23 -13.18 3.73 16.97
CA ASP A 23 -13.80 3.94 18.27
C ASP A 23 -15.05 4.83 18.16
N ALA A 24 -15.01 5.89 17.35
CA ALA A 24 -16.18 6.70 17.04
C ALA A 24 -17.28 5.90 16.33
N HIS A 25 -16.91 5.05 15.37
CA HIS A 25 -17.87 4.16 14.70
C HIS A 25 -18.51 3.15 15.67
N ILE A 26 -17.76 2.57 16.60
CA ILE A 26 -18.32 1.69 17.64
C ILE A 26 -19.32 2.46 18.52
N ALA A 27 -18.97 3.66 18.96
CA ALA A 27 -19.83 4.48 19.80
C ALA A 27 -21.14 4.84 19.07
N ARG A 28 -21.04 5.34 17.84
CA ARG A 28 -22.20 5.70 17.01
C ARG A 28 -23.10 4.49 16.71
N ASN A 29 -22.51 3.34 16.38
CA ASN A 29 -23.31 2.14 16.13
C ASN A 29 -24.11 1.73 17.37
N LYS A 30 -23.56 1.88 18.59
CA LYS A 30 -24.28 1.60 19.84
C LYS A 30 -25.44 2.59 20.07
N GLU A 31 -25.20 3.88 19.86
CA GLU A 31 -26.23 4.94 19.95
C GLU A 31 -27.41 4.65 19.00
N ARG A 32 -27.13 4.33 17.73
CA ARG A 32 -28.17 4.02 16.72
C ARG A 32 -29.00 2.79 17.08
N ILE A 33 -28.37 1.76 17.69
CA ILE A 33 -29.07 0.57 18.17
C ILE A 33 -30.01 0.94 19.33
N GLU A 34 -29.54 1.76 20.27
CA GLU A 34 -30.32 2.23 21.41
C GLU A 34 -31.52 3.09 20.97
N ASP A 35 -31.34 3.95 19.98
CA ASP A 35 -32.39 4.77 19.36
C ASP A 35 -33.38 3.97 18.49
N GLY A 36 -33.14 2.67 18.29
CA GLY A 36 -33.96 1.81 17.42
C GLY A 36 -33.86 2.17 15.93
N ILE A 37 -32.83 2.90 15.52
CA ILE A 37 -32.60 3.28 14.12
C ILE A 37 -31.95 2.10 13.40
N LEU A 38 -32.74 1.36 12.61
CA LEU A 38 -32.28 0.19 11.84
C LEU A 38 -31.36 -0.76 12.65
N PRO A 39 -31.78 -1.23 13.84
CA PRO A 39 -30.90 -1.86 14.82
C PRO A 39 -30.12 -3.04 14.23
N ARG A 40 -30.75 -3.87 13.39
CA ARG A 40 -30.10 -5.01 12.73
C ARG A 40 -28.92 -4.61 11.82
N LEU A 41 -29.00 -3.47 11.12
CA LEU A 41 -27.90 -2.97 10.29
C LEU A 41 -26.71 -2.56 11.16
N PHE A 42 -26.98 -1.79 12.21
CA PHE A 42 -25.95 -1.28 13.11
C PHE A 42 -25.36 -2.37 14.00
N GLU A 43 -26.09 -3.43 14.34
CA GLU A 43 -25.54 -4.64 15.00
C GLU A 43 -24.54 -5.39 14.12
N ILE A 44 -24.79 -5.49 12.81
CA ILE A 44 -23.84 -6.09 11.87
C ILE A 44 -22.57 -5.23 11.81
N ARG A 45 -22.72 -3.91 11.68
CA ARG A 45 -21.58 -2.99 11.62
C ARG A 45 -20.80 -2.96 12.92
N LEU A 46 -21.48 -2.92 14.07
CA LEU A 46 -20.84 -2.96 15.38
C LEU A 46 -19.92 -4.18 15.49
N ARG A 47 -20.39 -5.37 15.12
CA ARG A 47 -19.57 -6.59 15.12
C ARG A 47 -18.34 -6.48 14.22
N GLU A 48 -18.46 -5.87 13.04
CA GLU A 48 -17.33 -5.68 12.14
C GLU A 48 -16.30 -4.70 12.72
N TYR A 49 -16.74 -3.57 13.30
CA TYR A 49 -15.82 -2.62 13.94
C TYR A 49 -15.20 -3.19 15.23
N GLU A 50 -15.93 -4.00 16.01
CA GLU A 50 -15.38 -4.69 17.18
C GLU A 50 -14.27 -5.68 16.79
N LYS A 51 -14.45 -6.43 15.68
CA LYS A 51 -13.37 -7.27 15.12
C LYS A 51 -12.17 -6.42 14.69
N LYS A 52 -12.40 -5.30 13.99
CA LYS A 52 -11.33 -4.37 13.59
C LYS A 52 -10.57 -3.83 14.80
N LYS A 53 -11.28 -3.45 15.87
CA LYS A 53 -10.68 -3.00 17.12
C LYS A 53 -9.84 -4.08 17.79
N ALA A 54 -10.38 -5.30 17.91
CA ALA A 54 -9.64 -6.42 18.48
C ALA A 54 -8.36 -6.71 17.68
N TYR A 55 -8.43 -6.65 16.35
CA TYR A 55 -7.26 -6.79 15.49
C TYR A 55 -6.25 -5.66 15.68
N ARG A 56 -6.71 -4.39 15.75
CA ARG A 56 -5.86 -3.23 16.06
C ARG A 56 -5.13 -3.41 17.40
N ASP A 57 -5.86 -3.76 18.44
CA ASP A 57 -5.32 -3.93 19.79
C ASP A 57 -4.34 -5.12 19.85
N GLN A 58 -4.60 -6.20 19.09
CA GLN A 58 -3.65 -7.30 18.91
C GLN A 58 -2.36 -6.85 18.23
N MET A 59 -2.44 -6.06 17.15
CA MET A 59 -1.26 -5.53 16.47
C MET A 59 -0.42 -4.65 17.41
N ILE A 60 -1.07 -3.72 18.13
CA ILE A 60 -0.43 -2.84 19.10
C ILE A 60 0.28 -3.64 20.19
N SER A 61 -0.39 -4.65 20.76
CA SER A 61 0.19 -5.48 21.83
C SER A 61 1.33 -6.39 21.35
N SER A 62 1.42 -6.66 20.04
CA SER A 62 2.50 -7.47 19.46
C SER A 62 3.82 -6.72 19.24
N GLU A 63 3.83 -5.40 19.47
CA GLU A 63 4.98 -4.53 19.21
C GLU A 63 5.40 -3.70 20.43
N PRO A 64 6.63 -3.17 20.45
CA PRO A 64 7.07 -2.26 21.51
C PRO A 64 6.15 -1.05 21.68
N LYS A 65 5.92 -0.65 22.94
CA LYS A 65 5.10 0.53 23.26
C LYS A 65 5.69 1.79 22.62
N GLY A 66 4.83 2.70 22.15
CA GLY A 66 5.23 4.02 21.65
C GLY A 66 5.60 4.09 20.17
N LEU A 67 5.29 3.05 19.39
CA LEU A 67 5.30 3.12 17.93
C LEU A 67 4.00 3.76 17.42
N SER A 68 4.09 4.47 16.30
CA SER A 68 2.90 5.01 15.61
C SER A 68 2.08 3.89 14.98
N MET A 69 0.78 4.12 14.79
CA MET A 69 -0.08 3.12 14.13
C MET A 69 0.39 2.78 12.71
N SER A 70 0.92 3.76 11.98
CA SER A 70 1.46 3.52 10.63
C SER A 70 2.68 2.58 10.66
N VAL A 71 3.58 2.76 11.63
CA VAL A 71 4.72 1.85 11.82
C VAL A 71 4.23 0.45 12.24
N ILE A 72 3.24 0.35 13.11
CA ILE A 72 2.69 -0.96 13.55
C ILE A 72 2.05 -1.70 12.36
N THR A 73 1.26 -1.01 11.55
CA THR A 73 0.68 -1.57 10.32
C THR A 73 1.76 -2.04 9.37
N ARG A 74 2.80 -1.21 9.14
CA ARG A 74 3.92 -1.57 8.27
C ARG A 74 4.70 -2.78 8.79
N LEU A 75 4.95 -2.86 10.10
CA LEU A 75 5.58 -4.02 10.74
C LEU A 75 4.77 -5.30 10.55
N THR A 76 3.44 -5.22 10.59
CA THR A 76 2.57 -6.37 10.29
C THR A 76 2.74 -6.83 8.85
N SER A 77 2.71 -5.91 7.87
CA SER A 77 2.98 -6.22 6.45
C SER A 77 4.36 -6.86 6.25
N LEU A 78 5.40 -6.31 6.87
CA LEU A 78 6.77 -6.84 6.80
C LEU A 78 6.87 -8.26 7.39
N LYS A 79 6.19 -8.54 8.50
CA LYS A 79 6.15 -9.90 9.07
C LYS A 79 5.45 -10.89 8.15
N ASP A 80 4.39 -10.49 7.49
CA ASP A 80 3.67 -11.38 6.57
C ASP A 80 4.48 -11.63 5.30
N MET A 81 5.14 -10.59 4.76
CA MET A 81 6.12 -10.77 3.67
C MET A 81 7.26 -11.70 4.08
N LYS A 82 7.81 -11.53 5.29
CA LYS A 82 8.84 -12.43 5.81
C LYS A 82 8.38 -13.89 5.80
N LYS A 83 7.18 -14.18 6.31
CA LYS A 83 6.62 -15.55 6.31
C LYS A 83 6.48 -16.09 4.88
N ILE A 84 6.03 -15.26 3.94
CA ILE A 84 5.86 -15.66 2.53
C ILE A 84 7.22 -15.99 1.90
N LEU A 85 8.23 -15.15 2.09
CA LEU A 85 9.59 -15.36 1.57
C LEU A 85 10.23 -16.61 2.19
N GLU A 86 10.06 -16.82 3.50
CA GLU A 86 10.56 -18.02 4.20
C GLU A 86 9.88 -19.31 3.69
N LYS A 87 8.59 -19.25 3.33
CA LYS A 87 7.83 -20.41 2.88
C LYS A 87 8.03 -20.73 1.40
N ASN A 88 8.02 -19.71 0.55
CA ASN A 88 7.98 -19.87 -0.91
C ASN A 88 9.37 -19.74 -1.56
N GLY A 89 10.39 -19.34 -0.78
CA GLY A 89 11.72 -19.03 -1.28
C GLY A 89 11.93 -17.53 -1.48
N ASP A 90 13.19 -17.13 -1.38
CA ASP A 90 13.62 -15.74 -1.47
C ASP A 90 14.38 -15.50 -2.78
N GLU A 91 13.71 -15.75 -3.91
CA GLU A 91 14.35 -15.73 -5.24
C GLU A 91 14.99 -14.38 -5.54
N ASN A 92 14.46 -13.29 -4.99
CA ASN A 92 14.93 -11.92 -5.21
C ASN A 92 15.76 -11.37 -4.05
N GLU A 93 16.20 -12.23 -3.12
CA GLU A 93 17.13 -11.90 -2.02
C GLU A 93 16.63 -10.76 -1.10
N GLN A 94 15.32 -10.67 -0.89
CA GLN A 94 14.65 -9.62 -0.11
C GLN A 94 14.55 -9.93 1.37
N LEU A 95 14.73 -11.18 1.80
CA LEU A 95 14.55 -11.58 3.20
C LEU A 95 15.50 -10.80 4.13
N SER A 96 16.72 -10.52 3.66
CA SER A 96 17.68 -9.70 4.41
C SER A 96 17.20 -8.26 4.60
N ASN A 97 16.62 -7.64 3.56
CA ASN A 97 16.06 -6.30 3.64
C ASN A 97 14.85 -6.27 4.58
N VAL A 98 13.92 -7.21 4.45
CA VAL A 98 12.73 -7.29 5.32
C VAL A 98 13.13 -7.43 6.79
N ASN A 99 14.09 -8.28 7.11
CA ASN A 99 14.59 -8.42 8.49
C ASN A 99 15.23 -7.13 9.01
N ALA A 100 16.00 -6.44 8.17
CA ALA A 100 16.65 -5.19 8.53
C ALA A 100 15.65 -4.05 8.75
N LEU A 101 14.60 -3.96 7.93
CA LEU A 101 13.51 -3.00 8.09
C LEU A 101 12.71 -3.23 9.37
N ILE A 102 12.33 -4.48 9.66
CA ILE A 102 11.65 -4.83 10.92
C ILE A 102 12.48 -4.37 12.12
N LYS A 103 13.80 -4.60 12.06
CA LYS A 103 14.72 -4.15 13.10
C LYS A 103 14.75 -2.63 13.20
N ALA A 104 14.92 -1.92 12.08
CA ALA A 104 15.03 -0.46 12.04
C ALA A 104 13.79 0.25 12.59
N TYR A 105 12.59 -0.23 12.27
CA TYR A 105 11.34 0.32 12.84
C TYR A 105 11.20 0.05 14.33
N ARG A 106 11.56 -1.16 14.80
CA ARG A 106 11.49 -1.51 16.22
C ARG A 106 12.49 -0.74 17.07
N GLU A 107 13.68 -0.51 16.51
CA GLU A 107 14.74 0.29 17.13
C GLU A 107 14.52 1.79 16.96
N ARG A 108 13.49 2.20 16.19
CA ARG A 108 13.15 3.59 15.87
C ARG A 108 14.29 4.36 15.20
N THR A 109 15.17 3.65 14.50
CA THR A 109 16.17 4.27 13.61
C THR A 109 15.56 4.62 12.25
N LEU A 110 14.40 4.04 11.96
CA LEU A 110 13.54 4.38 10.84
C LEU A 110 12.13 4.67 11.39
N ASP A 111 11.51 5.71 10.86
CA ASP A 111 10.11 6.03 11.13
C ASP A 111 9.35 6.09 9.81
N TRP A 112 8.04 5.90 9.89
CA TRP A 112 7.17 5.96 8.74
C TRP A 112 6.65 7.38 8.56
N SER A 113 7.37 8.17 7.77
CA SER A 113 7.01 9.56 7.51
C SER A 113 6.04 9.67 6.34
N GLN A 114 4.99 10.49 6.52
CA GLN A 114 4.04 10.83 5.45
C GLN A 114 4.58 11.90 4.49
N ASP A 115 5.84 12.33 4.67
CA ASP A 115 6.50 13.33 3.84
C ASP A 115 6.97 12.77 2.48
N GLY A 116 6.68 11.50 2.19
CA GLY A 116 6.99 10.86 0.91
C GLY A 116 8.48 10.54 0.72
N LYS A 117 9.28 10.59 1.79
CA LYS A 117 10.69 10.25 1.73
C LYS A 117 10.92 8.75 1.66
N VAL A 118 12.00 8.39 0.97
CA VAL A 118 12.42 7.01 0.76
C VAL A 118 13.75 6.71 1.44
N THR A 119 13.95 5.44 1.75
CA THR A 119 15.27 4.89 2.07
C THR A 119 15.58 3.71 1.14
N TYR A 120 16.82 3.65 0.67
CA TYR A 120 17.32 2.57 -0.17
C TYR A 120 18.03 1.52 0.69
N TRP A 121 17.81 0.26 0.37
CA TRP A 121 18.36 -0.88 1.10
C TRP A 121 18.97 -1.88 0.13
N TYR A 122 20.09 -2.48 0.52
CA TYR A 122 20.70 -3.56 -0.23
C TYR A 122 21.22 -4.65 0.71
N LYS A 123 20.73 -5.88 0.55
CA LYS A 123 21.11 -7.07 1.34
C LYS A 123 21.13 -6.81 2.86
N GLY A 124 20.09 -6.13 3.35
CA GLY A 124 19.90 -5.79 4.77
C GLY A 124 20.66 -4.55 5.24
N THR A 125 21.31 -3.81 4.35
CA THR A 125 22.05 -2.58 4.69
C THR A 125 21.31 -1.35 4.16
N GLN A 126 21.04 -0.39 5.04
CA GLN A 126 20.51 0.92 4.67
C GLN A 126 21.60 1.73 3.94
N LEU A 127 21.31 2.17 2.73
CA LEU A 127 22.25 2.91 1.87
C LEU A 127 22.16 4.42 2.06
N CYS A 128 21.04 4.92 2.56
CA CYS A 128 20.80 6.34 2.73
C CYS A 128 19.87 6.66 3.91
N GLN A 129 20.04 7.87 4.46
CA GLN A 129 19.01 8.49 5.31
C GLN A 129 17.78 8.88 4.47
N PRO A 130 16.59 9.01 5.09
CA PRO A 130 15.35 9.40 4.41
C PRO A 130 15.53 10.65 3.55
N ARG A 131 15.17 10.56 2.26
CA ARG A 131 15.32 11.63 1.27
C ARG A 131 14.24 11.55 0.19
N ASP A 132 14.13 12.57 -0.63
CA ASP A 132 13.17 12.57 -1.74
C ASP A 132 13.49 11.47 -2.76
N PHE A 133 12.46 10.85 -3.32
CA PHE A 133 12.62 9.80 -4.33
C PHE A 133 13.06 10.41 -5.66
N ILE A 134 14.23 9.98 -6.15
CA ILE A 134 14.76 10.36 -7.46
C ILE A 134 15.00 9.08 -8.27
N ILE A 135 14.35 8.98 -9.44
CA ILE A 135 14.41 7.76 -10.25
C ILE A 135 15.80 7.51 -10.82
N GLU A 136 16.53 8.57 -11.18
CA GLU A 136 17.92 8.48 -11.64
C GLU A 136 18.82 7.91 -10.53
N GLU A 137 18.65 8.37 -9.28
CA GLU A 137 19.40 7.84 -8.12
C GLU A 137 19.09 6.36 -7.91
N LEU A 138 17.82 5.96 -7.99
CA LEU A 138 17.43 4.54 -7.91
C LEU A 138 18.16 3.69 -8.97
N ILE A 139 18.15 4.14 -10.23
CA ILE A 139 18.79 3.42 -11.34
C ILE A 139 20.31 3.34 -11.12
N GLU A 140 20.95 4.44 -10.73
CA GLU A 140 22.39 4.48 -10.47
C GLU A 140 22.80 3.58 -9.30
N LEU A 141 22.05 3.62 -8.20
CA LEU A 141 22.28 2.75 -7.04
C LEU A 141 22.07 1.28 -7.41
N ASN A 142 20.99 0.94 -8.11
CA ASN A 142 20.75 -0.45 -8.50
C ASN A 142 21.89 -0.96 -9.40
N ARG A 143 22.34 -0.18 -10.40
CA ARG A 143 23.51 -0.56 -11.24
C ARG A 143 24.80 -0.68 -10.44
N LYS A 144 25.03 0.19 -9.46
CA LYS A 144 26.22 0.15 -8.60
C LYS A 144 26.28 -1.11 -7.75
N TYR A 145 25.14 -1.54 -7.21
CA TYR A 145 25.04 -2.70 -6.31
C TYR A 145 24.72 -4.02 -7.03
N ASN A 146 24.30 -3.97 -8.31
CA ASN A 146 24.06 -5.13 -9.17
C ASN A 146 24.73 -4.97 -10.56
N PRO A 147 26.06 -4.81 -10.63
CA PRO A 147 26.76 -4.48 -11.89
C PRO A 147 26.68 -5.59 -12.95
N GLU A 148 26.47 -6.84 -12.54
CA GLU A 148 26.37 -8.02 -13.41
C GLU A 148 25.02 -8.16 -14.13
N LYS A 149 24.00 -7.37 -13.73
CA LYS A 149 22.64 -7.46 -14.27
C LYS A 149 22.39 -6.35 -15.28
N LYS A 150 22.18 -6.73 -16.54
CA LYS A 150 21.66 -5.81 -17.55
C LYS A 150 20.18 -5.54 -17.26
N HIS A 151 19.72 -4.31 -17.50
CA HIS A 151 18.29 -3.91 -17.39
C HIS A 151 17.67 -3.88 -15.98
N ASN A 152 18.43 -3.54 -14.93
CA ASN A 152 17.93 -3.35 -13.56
C ASN A 152 17.31 -4.62 -12.91
N GLU A 153 17.64 -5.81 -13.41
CA GLU A 153 17.25 -7.11 -12.82
C GLU A 153 18.07 -7.49 -11.56
N GLY A 154 18.50 -6.47 -10.82
CA GLY A 154 19.29 -6.61 -9.61
C GLY A 154 18.49 -7.27 -8.50
N LYS A 155 19.11 -8.18 -7.74
CA LYS A 155 18.47 -8.84 -6.59
C LYS A 155 18.86 -8.16 -5.30
N GLY A 156 18.01 -8.25 -4.29
CA GLY A 156 18.27 -7.80 -2.94
C GLY A 156 18.37 -6.28 -2.80
N PHE A 157 17.90 -5.51 -3.78
CA PHE A 157 17.71 -4.07 -3.67
C PHE A 157 16.26 -3.78 -3.21
N TRP A 158 16.06 -2.73 -2.41
CA TRP A 158 14.74 -2.38 -1.90
C TRP A 158 14.60 -0.87 -1.71
N VAL A 159 13.40 -0.36 -1.99
CA VAL A 159 13.02 1.03 -1.73
C VAL A 159 11.91 1.03 -0.70
N GLU A 160 12.17 1.60 0.49
CA GLU A 160 11.18 1.74 1.54
C GLU A 160 10.59 3.15 1.53
N GLY A 161 9.27 3.28 1.72
CA GLY A 161 8.58 4.57 1.84
C GLY A 161 7.90 5.08 0.57
N ILE A 162 7.87 4.26 -0.50
CA ILE A 162 7.25 4.60 -1.78
C ILE A 162 5.90 3.89 -1.96
N TRP A 163 4.93 4.63 -2.50
CA TRP A 163 3.56 4.21 -2.74
C TRP A 163 3.16 4.62 -4.14
N PHE A 164 2.37 3.80 -4.82
CA PHE A 164 1.74 4.16 -6.07
C PHE A 164 0.22 4.02 -5.92
N GLU A 165 -0.50 5.01 -6.40
CA GLU A 165 -1.96 4.98 -6.46
C GLU A 165 -2.39 4.69 -7.90
N VAL A 166 -2.94 3.51 -8.14
CA VAL A 166 -3.50 3.14 -9.44
C VAL A 166 -4.96 3.56 -9.47
N ARG A 167 -5.28 4.53 -10.32
CA ARG A 167 -6.68 4.86 -10.63
C ARG A 167 -7.21 3.91 -11.69
N VAL A 168 -8.35 3.27 -11.38
CA VAL A 168 -9.11 2.49 -12.36
C VAL A 168 -10.00 3.45 -13.15
N PRO A 169 -9.87 3.55 -14.48
CA PRO A 169 -10.74 4.40 -15.29
C PRO A 169 -12.23 4.08 -15.06
N GLY A 170 -13.04 5.11 -14.76
CA GLY A 170 -14.47 4.96 -14.46
C GLY A 170 -14.80 4.64 -12.99
N SER A 171 -13.80 4.49 -12.12
CA SER A 171 -13.98 4.39 -10.66
C SER A 171 -13.57 5.70 -9.99
N PRO A 172 -14.34 6.22 -9.01
CA PRO A 172 -13.90 7.34 -8.18
C PRO A 172 -12.79 6.95 -7.19
N ASN A 173 -12.56 5.65 -6.98
CA ASN A 173 -11.60 5.12 -6.02
C ASN A 173 -10.30 4.72 -6.71
N GLY A 174 -9.17 5.22 -6.21
CA GLY A 174 -7.83 4.71 -6.51
C GLY A 174 -7.47 3.52 -5.61
N ILE A 175 -6.65 2.60 -6.12
CA ILE A 175 -6.05 1.52 -5.35
C ILE A 175 -4.65 1.99 -4.95
N LYS A 176 -4.44 2.28 -3.66
CA LYS A 176 -3.12 2.55 -3.12
C LYS A 176 -2.38 1.24 -2.94
N MET A 177 -1.26 1.10 -3.63
CA MET A 177 -0.33 -0.01 -3.49
C MET A 177 0.99 0.54 -2.99
N GLU A 178 1.58 -0.13 -2.01
CA GLU A 178 2.99 0.13 -1.66
C GLU A 178 3.85 -0.36 -2.84
N PHE A 179 4.85 0.44 -3.24
CA PHE A 179 5.83 0.01 -4.23
C PHE A 179 6.73 -1.05 -3.59
N LEU A 180 6.18 -2.26 -3.56
CA LEU A 180 6.96 -3.47 -3.58
C LEU A 180 7.64 -3.48 -4.95
N GLU A 181 8.95 -3.66 -5.01
CA GLU A 181 9.57 -4.11 -6.25
C GLU A 181 8.92 -5.48 -6.55
N ASP A 182 7.87 -5.43 -7.37
CA ASP A 182 7.01 -6.54 -7.73
C ASP A 182 7.83 -7.51 -8.55
N THR A 183 8.45 -8.48 -7.88
CA THR A 183 9.11 -9.59 -8.53
C THR A 183 8.14 -10.76 -8.79
N GLY A 184 6.83 -10.51 -8.81
CA GLY A 184 5.80 -11.44 -9.26
C GLY A 184 5.27 -11.14 -10.67
N ALA A 185 5.49 -9.93 -11.20
CA ALA A 185 5.20 -9.60 -12.59
C ALA A 185 6.47 -9.66 -13.45
N ASN A 186 6.49 -10.53 -14.46
CA ASN A 186 7.61 -10.70 -15.40
C ASN A 186 7.96 -9.44 -16.22
N THR A 187 7.24 -8.32 -16.08
CA THR A 187 7.51 -7.03 -16.73
C THR A 187 6.60 -5.98 -16.09
N MET A 188 7.16 -4.99 -15.39
CA MET A 188 6.49 -3.69 -15.27
C MET A 188 6.81 -2.90 -16.54
N SER A 189 5.92 -2.96 -17.53
CA SER A 189 5.97 -2.06 -18.69
C SER A 189 5.01 -0.91 -18.44
N ILE A 190 5.55 0.26 -18.09
CA ILE A 190 4.83 1.53 -18.25
C ILE A 190 5.18 2.06 -19.63
N TYR A 191 4.19 2.37 -20.46
CA TYR A 191 4.43 3.03 -21.74
C TYR A 191 5.06 4.40 -21.48
N SER A 192 6.10 4.76 -22.24
CA SER A 192 6.82 6.03 -22.04
C SER A 192 5.90 7.26 -22.05
N SER A 193 4.79 7.20 -22.81
CA SER A 193 3.75 8.24 -22.85
C SER A 193 2.99 8.39 -21.53
N ASP A 194 2.78 7.28 -20.82
CA ASP A 194 2.04 7.25 -19.55
C ASP A 194 2.96 7.66 -18.41
N LEU A 195 4.26 7.35 -18.52
CA LEU A 195 5.29 7.77 -17.58
C LEU A 195 5.40 9.31 -17.51
N GLU A 196 5.43 9.99 -18.66
CA GLU A 196 5.46 11.46 -18.71
C GLU A 196 4.19 12.09 -18.12
N THR A 197 3.04 11.42 -18.27
CA THR A 197 1.77 11.90 -17.71
C THR A 197 1.71 11.76 -16.19
N LEU A 198 2.29 10.67 -15.65
CA LEU A 198 2.44 10.43 -14.22
C LEU A 198 3.46 11.38 -13.58
N ILE A 199 4.60 11.60 -14.24
CA ILE A 199 5.68 12.49 -13.74
C ILE A 199 5.22 13.95 -13.73
N ASN A 200 4.51 14.41 -14.76
CA ASN A 200 4.11 15.80 -14.88
C ASN A 200 2.78 16.13 -14.20
N GLY A 201 2.11 15.14 -13.59
CA GLY A 201 0.85 15.33 -12.85
C GLY A 201 -0.31 15.87 -13.70
N THR A 202 -0.23 15.79 -15.04
CA THR A 202 -1.19 16.45 -15.94
C THR A 202 -2.49 15.68 -16.12
N GLY A 203 -2.57 14.41 -15.69
CA GLY A 203 -3.81 13.67 -15.42
C GLY A 203 -4.99 13.94 -16.36
N VAL A 204 -4.77 14.10 -17.67
CA VAL A 204 -5.87 14.28 -18.62
C VAL A 204 -6.40 12.89 -18.97
N PRO A 205 -7.68 12.59 -18.71
CA PRO A 205 -8.24 11.28 -19.01
C PRO A 205 -8.27 11.03 -20.52
N GLY A 206 -7.70 9.91 -20.95
CA GLY A 206 -8.01 9.28 -22.23
C GLY A 206 -7.09 9.67 -23.39
N LEU A 207 -6.02 8.90 -23.56
CA LEU A 207 -5.61 8.48 -24.89
C LEU A 207 -5.77 6.97 -24.95
N ILE A 208 -6.70 6.53 -25.79
CA ILE A 208 -6.86 5.11 -26.13
C ILE A 208 -5.49 4.65 -26.68
N PRO A 209 -4.87 3.60 -26.11
CA PRO A 209 -3.60 3.11 -26.63
C PRO A 209 -3.78 2.73 -28.11
N PRO A 210 -2.83 3.09 -29.00
CA PRO A 210 -2.92 2.75 -30.41
C PRO A 210 -3.02 1.23 -30.57
N GLU A 211 -3.89 0.77 -31.48
CA GLU A 211 -4.10 -0.66 -31.71
C GLU A 211 -2.77 -1.39 -31.93
N PRO A 212 -2.59 -2.59 -31.33
CA PRO A 212 -1.39 -3.38 -31.54
C PRO A 212 -1.25 -3.70 -33.03
N ARG A 213 -0.08 -3.38 -33.60
CA ARG A 213 0.25 -3.73 -34.99
C ARG A 213 0.13 -5.24 -35.14
N ARG A 214 -0.87 -5.69 -35.91
CA ARG A 214 -1.03 -7.09 -36.30
C ARG A 214 0.20 -7.49 -37.12
N TYR A 215 1.08 -8.30 -36.53
CA TYR A 215 2.06 -9.03 -37.30
C TYR A 215 1.32 -10.03 -38.20
N SER A 216 1.23 -9.73 -39.49
CA SER A 216 0.81 -10.69 -40.50
C SER A 216 1.79 -11.85 -40.50
N ARG A 217 1.37 -13.01 -40.01
CA ARG A 217 2.06 -14.27 -40.30
C ARG A 217 1.89 -14.54 -41.80
N SER A 218 2.93 -14.26 -42.58
CA SER A 218 3.10 -14.85 -43.89
C SER A 218 3.32 -16.34 -43.69
N ASN A 219 2.34 -17.15 -44.09
CA ASN A 219 2.53 -18.59 -44.23
C ASN A 219 3.43 -18.84 -45.44
N SER A 220 4.52 -19.57 -45.21
CA SER A 220 5.29 -20.30 -46.21
C SER A 220 5.54 -21.69 -45.68
#